data_AF-A0A0F9GBA4-F1
#
_entry.id   AF-A0A0F9GBA4-F1
#
_cell.length_a   1.000
_cell.length_b   1.000
_cell.length_c   1.000
_cell.angle_alpha   90.00
_cell.angle_beta   90.00
_cell.angle_gamma   90.00
#
_symmetry.space_group_name_H-M   'P 1'
#
loop_
_entity.id
_entity.type
_entity.pdbx_description
1 polymer ?
#
loop_
_entity_poly.entity_id
_entity_poly.type
_entity_poly.pdbx_seq_one_letter_code
_entity_poly.pdbx_strand_id
1 'polypeptide(L)'
;MRMNPGSTEKRPKVKRGMPWLNLLLFLLTVGTTLGAGYLQSVSLVRLGVLESAWHGAIAFCLGILGIVGSHEMGHKLMANRRGIDASFPYFIPAPTFIGTFGAVIRMRSRPQNRNSLFDVGAAGPIAGILVAIPVTILGLAWSFPMPIESAEGIALSEPLLFQWLGNWLVRLPSESALLLHPLAFAGWVGMLITMLNLMPVGMLDGGHISRALFGGRRLFRL
;
A
#
# COMPACT_ATOMS: atom_id res chain seq x y z
N MET A 1 12.71 52.42 21.14
CA MET A 1 12.47 51.88 19.79
C MET A 1 11.24 50.98 19.87
N ARG A 2 10.08 51.42 19.37
CA ARG A 2 8.80 50.69 19.50
C ARG A 2 8.80 49.51 18.52
N MET A 3 8.61 48.28 19.01
CA MET A 3 8.36 47.13 18.15
C MET A 3 6.97 47.26 17.53
N ASN A 4 6.89 47.09 16.21
CA ASN A 4 5.68 47.19 15.41
C ASN A 4 4.98 45.83 15.38
N PRO A 5 3.78 45.65 15.95
CA PRO A 5 3.05 44.39 15.90
C PRO A 5 2.15 44.40 14.65
N GLY A 6 2.65 43.92 13.50
CA GLY A 6 1.87 44.12 12.28
C GLY A 6 2.25 43.38 11.00
N SER A 7 3.17 42.41 10.99
CA SER A 7 3.37 41.58 9.80
C SER A 7 2.60 40.27 9.91
N THR A 8 1.30 40.30 9.55
CA THR A 8 0.60 39.08 9.14
C THR A 8 1.19 38.64 7.81
N GLU A 9 2.31 37.91 7.89
CA GLU A 9 2.95 37.27 6.75
C GLU A 9 1.92 36.31 6.13
N LYS A 10 1.29 36.75 5.03
CA LYS A 10 0.32 35.93 4.28
C LYS A 10 1.07 34.70 3.78
N ARG A 11 0.92 33.58 4.51
CA ARG A 11 1.47 32.28 4.09
C ARG A 11 1.09 32.07 2.62
N PRO A 12 2.05 31.80 1.72
CA PRO A 12 1.75 31.62 0.31
C PRO A 12 0.69 30.53 0.17
N LYS A 13 -0.43 30.84 -0.50
CA LYS A 13 -1.47 29.86 -0.81
C LYS A 13 -0.83 28.78 -1.66
N VAL A 14 -0.54 27.63 -1.06
CA VAL A 14 0.02 26.47 -1.76
C VAL A 14 -0.97 26.10 -2.87
N LYS A 15 -0.52 26.11 -4.13
CA LYS A 15 -1.35 25.71 -5.27
C LYS A 15 -1.90 24.31 -4.99
N ARG A 16 -3.23 24.20 -4.86
CA ARG A 16 -3.90 22.90 -4.76
C ARG A 16 -3.53 22.10 -6.01
N GLY A 17 -3.03 20.88 -5.82
CA GLY A 17 -2.69 19.98 -6.92
C GLY A 17 -3.84 19.85 -7.92
N MET A 18 -3.53 19.67 -9.20
CA MET A 18 -4.53 19.65 -10.26
C MET A 18 -5.34 18.34 -10.19
N PRO A 19 -6.66 18.39 -9.91
CA PRO A 19 -7.46 17.18 -9.67
C PRO A 19 -7.49 16.22 -10.88
N TRP A 20 -7.38 16.76 -12.10
CA TRP A 20 -7.33 15.94 -13.31
C TRP A 20 -6.08 15.05 -13.39
N LEU A 21 -4.94 15.49 -12.83
CA LEU A 21 -3.70 14.69 -12.84
C LEU A 21 -3.83 13.49 -11.93
N ASN A 22 -4.40 13.67 -10.73
CA ASN A 22 -4.69 12.56 -9.81
C ASN A 22 -5.63 11.54 -10.47
N LEU A 23 -6.66 12.01 -11.17
CA LEU A 23 -7.59 11.14 -11.87
C LEU A 23 -6.91 10.39 -13.02
N LEU A 24 -6.14 11.09 -13.86
CA LEU A 24 -5.40 10.48 -14.96
C LEU A 24 -4.45 9.39 -14.46
N LEU A 25 -3.65 9.70 -13.44
CA LEU A 25 -2.71 8.75 -12.85
C LEU A 25 -3.43 7.56 -12.22
N PHE A 26 -4.56 7.77 -11.56
CA PHE A 26 -5.38 6.69 -11.03
C PHE A 26 -5.90 5.78 -12.14
N LEU A 27 -6.48 6.34 -13.21
CA LEU A 27 -6.98 5.57 -14.36
C LEU A 27 -5.86 4.80 -15.08
N LEU A 28 -4.69 5.40 -15.25
CA LEU A 28 -3.53 4.70 -15.79
C LEU A 28 -3.10 3.55 -14.88
N THR A 29 -3.13 3.76 -13.56
CA THR A 29 -2.76 2.73 -12.59
C THR A 29 -3.75 1.58 -12.62
N VAL A 30 -5.06 1.87 -12.71
CA VAL A 30 -6.10 0.85 -12.92
C VAL A 30 -5.81 0.04 -14.19
N GLY A 31 -5.45 0.70 -15.29
CA GLY A 31 -5.10 0.01 -16.53
C GLY A 31 -3.89 -0.92 -16.38
N THR A 32 -2.81 -0.44 -15.75
CA THR A 32 -1.59 -1.24 -15.56
C THR A 32 -1.80 -2.37 -14.54
N THR A 33 -2.57 -2.17 -13.46
CA THR A 33 -2.90 -3.23 -12.49
C THR A 33 -3.87 -4.26 -13.06
N LEU A 34 -4.85 -3.86 -13.87
CA LEU A 34 -5.71 -4.81 -14.59
C LEU A 34 -4.89 -5.64 -15.58
N GLY A 35 -4.00 -5.01 -16.35
CA GLY A 35 -3.10 -5.71 -17.27
C GLY A 35 -2.20 -6.72 -16.54
N ALA A 36 -1.58 -6.30 -15.43
CA ALA A 36 -0.76 -7.17 -14.60
C ALA A 36 -1.57 -8.36 -14.04
N GLY A 37 -2.75 -8.10 -13.48
CA GLY A 37 -3.62 -9.16 -12.96
C GLY A 37 -4.12 -10.10 -14.05
N TYR A 38 -4.41 -9.59 -15.25
CA TYR A 38 -4.81 -10.41 -16.40
C TYR A 38 -3.69 -11.37 -16.80
N LEU A 39 -2.46 -10.87 -16.99
CA LEU A 39 -1.32 -11.69 -17.37
C LEU A 39 -1.04 -12.79 -16.34
N GLN A 40 -1.14 -12.48 -15.04
CA GLN A 40 -1.02 -13.48 -13.97
C GLN A 40 -2.12 -14.55 -14.03
N SER A 41 -3.34 -14.14 -14.40
CA SER A 41 -4.51 -15.02 -14.44
C SER A 41 -4.55 -15.92 -15.68
N VAL A 42 -3.82 -15.59 -16.76
CA VAL A 42 -3.76 -16.41 -17.97
C VAL A 42 -3.28 -17.83 -17.66
N SER A 43 -2.26 -17.98 -16.82
CA SER A 43 -1.74 -19.30 -16.43
C SER A 43 -2.80 -20.10 -15.66
N LEU A 44 -3.56 -19.46 -14.78
CA LEU A 44 -4.64 -20.10 -14.03
C LEU A 44 -5.79 -20.58 -14.93
N VAL A 45 -6.12 -19.80 -15.96
CA VAL A 45 -7.13 -20.21 -16.97
C VAL A 45 -6.64 -21.39 -17.80
N ARG A 46 -5.37 -21.40 -18.20
CA ARG A 46 -4.78 -22.51 -18.96
C ARG A 46 -4.75 -23.82 -18.16
N LEU A 47 -4.57 -23.72 -16.85
CA LEU A 47 -4.65 -24.86 -15.92
C LEU A 47 -6.11 -25.29 -15.63
N GLY A 48 -7.11 -24.56 -16.13
CA GLY A 48 -8.53 -24.87 -15.94
C GLY A 48 -9.06 -24.57 -14.53
N VAL A 49 -8.28 -23.92 -13.67
CA VAL A 49 -8.69 -23.59 -12.29
C VAL A 49 -9.47 -22.28 -12.19
N LEU A 50 -9.34 -21.41 -13.19
CA LEU A 50 -10.07 -20.14 -13.28
C LEU A 50 -10.82 -20.05 -14.61
N GLU A 51 -12.09 -19.67 -14.57
CA GLU A 51 -12.92 -19.60 -15.79
C GLU A 51 -12.50 -18.48 -16.75
N SER A 52 -12.05 -17.35 -16.20
CA SER A 52 -11.69 -16.17 -16.99
C SER A 52 -10.60 -15.36 -16.33
N ALA A 53 -9.62 -14.94 -17.13
CA ALA A 53 -8.51 -14.11 -16.68
C ALA A 53 -8.98 -12.73 -16.19
N TRP A 54 -10.16 -12.28 -16.64
CA TRP A 54 -10.75 -11.02 -16.18
C TRP A 54 -11.19 -11.06 -14.71
N HIS A 55 -11.67 -12.21 -14.22
CA HIS A 55 -12.05 -12.34 -12.81
C HIS A 55 -10.83 -12.14 -11.90
N GLY A 56 -9.72 -12.81 -12.22
CA GLY A 56 -8.47 -12.65 -11.50
C GLY A 56 -7.87 -11.24 -11.66
N ALA A 57 -7.95 -10.66 -12.86
CA ALA A 57 -7.50 -9.28 -13.12
C ALA A 57 -8.23 -8.25 -12.25
N ILE A 58 -9.56 -8.32 -12.22
CA ILE A 58 -10.40 -7.40 -11.44
C ILE A 58 -10.14 -7.61 -9.95
N ALA A 59 -10.09 -8.85 -9.49
CA ALA A 59 -9.83 -9.16 -8.08
C ALA A 59 -8.45 -8.62 -7.64
N PHE A 60 -7.40 -8.87 -8.40
CA PHE A 60 -6.06 -8.34 -8.13
C PHE A 60 -6.06 -6.81 -8.11
N CYS A 61 -6.63 -6.16 -9.14
CA CYS A 61 -6.71 -4.70 -9.25
C CYS A 61 -7.42 -4.07 -8.05
N LEU A 62 -8.58 -4.60 -7.66
CA LEU A 62 -9.33 -4.11 -6.50
C LEU A 62 -8.57 -4.33 -5.19
N GLY A 63 -7.93 -5.49 -5.04
CA GLY A 63 -7.11 -5.81 -3.86
C GLY A 63 -5.94 -4.85 -3.70
N ILE A 64 -5.09 -4.73 -4.73
CA ILE A 64 -3.86 -3.95 -4.63
C ILE A 64 -4.13 -2.44 -4.51
N LEU A 65 -5.08 -1.91 -5.29
CA LEU A 65 -5.46 -0.50 -5.19
C LEU A 65 -6.19 -0.21 -3.89
N GLY A 66 -6.96 -1.16 -3.37
CA GLY A 66 -7.59 -1.06 -2.05
C GLY A 66 -6.56 -0.91 -0.95
N ILE A 67 -5.53 -1.76 -0.93
CA ILE A 67 -4.46 -1.75 0.09
C ILE A 67 -3.58 -0.50 -0.02
N VAL A 68 -3.04 -0.21 -1.20
CA VAL A 68 -2.17 0.96 -1.41
C VAL A 68 -2.96 2.26 -1.21
N GLY A 69 -4.20 2.29 -1.72
CA GLY A 69 -5.09 3.43 -1.56
C GLY A 69 -5.45 3.68 -0.10
N SER A 70 -5.77 2.64 0.67
CA SER A 70 -6.07 2.77 2.10
C SER A 70 -4.84 3.22 2.89
N HIS A 71 -3.65 2.74 2.55
CA HIS A 71 -2.37 3.17 3.14
C HIS A 71 -2.19 4.69 3.00
N GLU A 72 -2.21 5.20 1.78
CA GLU A 72 -2.02 6.63 1.54
C GLU A 72 -3.16 7.48 2.12
N MET A 73 -4.39 6.95 2.08
CA MET A 73 -5.53 7.61 2.73
C MET A 73 -5.39 7.64 4.25
N GLY A 74 -4.79 6.63 4.88
CA GLY A 74 -4.45 6.62 6.30
C GLY A 74 -3.56 7.80 6.67
N HIS A 75 -2.48 8.02 5.91
CA HIS A 75 -1.62 9.19 6.07
C HIS A 75 -2.40 10.50 5.87
N LYS A 76 -3.19 10.61 4.80
CA LYS A 76 -3.96 11.83 4.49
C LYS A 76 -4.97 12.17 5.59
N LEU A 77 -5.72 11.18 6.08
CA LEU A 77 -6.70 11.37 7.14
C LEU A 77 -6.04 11.79 8.45
N MET A 78 -4.90 11.17 8.81
CA MET A 78 -4.17 11.55 10.01
C MET A 78 -3.52 12.93 9.88
N ALA A 79 -2.96 13.26 8.72
CA ALA A 79 -2.42 14.58 8.44
C ALA A 79 -3.48 15.67 8.63
N ASN A 80 -4.69 15.47 8.10
CA ASN A 80 -5.83 16.39 8.31
C ASN A 80 -6.17 16.54 9.80
N ARG A 81 -6.23 15.43 10.56
CA ARG A 81 -6.50 15.45 12.01
C ARG A 81 -5.42 16.18 12.80
N ARG A 82 -4.16 16.12 12.36
CA ARG A 82 -3.02 16.83 12.95
C ARG A 82 -2.80 18.23 12.38
N GLY A 83 -3.71 18.75 11.54
CA GLY A 83 -3.61 20.09 10.94
C GLY A 83 -2.46 20.24 9.94
N ILE A 84 -1.99 19.14 9.35
CA ILE A 84 -0.93 19.10 8.34
C ILE A 84 -1.59 19.11 6.95
N ASP A 85 -1.19 20.06 6.11
CA ASP A 85 -1.65 20.11 4.71
C ASP A 85 -0.90 19.04 3.90
N ALA A 86 -1.66 18.12 3.32
CA ALA A 86 -1.18 17.06 2.46
C ALA A 86 -2.08 16.95 1.22
N SER A 87 -1.52 16.54 0.09
CA SER A 87 -2.31 16.27 -1.13
C SER A 87 -3.18 15.02 -0.98
N PHE A 88 -4.11 14.81 -1.91
CA PHE A 88 -4.65 13.48 -2.17
C PHE A 88 -3.55 12.57 -2.75
N PRO A 89 -3.72 11.24 -2.69
CA PRO A 89 -2.76 10.29 -3.23
C PRO A 89 -2.55 10.49 -4.73
N TYR A 90 -1.29 10.42 -5.15
CA TYR A 90 -0.89 10.29 -6.55
C TYR A 90 -0.50 8.82 -6.77
N PHE A 91 -1.36 8.07 -7.46
CA PHE A 91 -1.02 6.70 -7.85
C PHE A 91 0.06 6.72 -8.93
N ILE A 92 0.95 5.74 -8.90
CA ILE A 92 2.08 5.65 -9.82
C ILE A 92 1.89 4.40 -10.68
N PRO A 93 1.42 4.54 -11.94
CA PRO A 93 1.27 3.41 -12.85
C PRO A 93 2.64 2.86 -13.21
N ALA A 94 2.73 1.53 -13.33
CA ALA A 94 3.96 0.87 -13.75
C ALA A 94 3.60 -0.40 -14.53
N PRO A 95 4.06 -0.59 -15.77
CA PRO A 95 3.82 -1.82 -16.54
C PRO A 95 4.74 -2.96 -16.06
N THR A 96 4.72 -3.25 -14.76
CA THR A 96 5.45 -4.34 -14.10
C THR A 96 4.50 -5.50 -13.79
N PHE A 97 5.01 -6.59 -13.23
CA PHE A 97 4.18 -7.73 -12.79
C PHE A 97 3.16 -7.38 -11.68
N ILE A 98 3.32 -6.25 -10.98
CA ILE A 98 2.37 -5.73 -9.98
C ILE A 98 1.42 -4.70 -10.60
N GLY A 99 1.84 -4.02 -11.67
CA GLY A 99 1.03 -2.98 -12.32
C GLY A 99 1.10 -1.60 -11.64
N THR A 100 1.86 -1.42 -10.56
CA THR A 100 2.01 -0.11 -9.89
C THR A 100 3.31 -0.04 -9.07
N PHE A 101 3.84 1.17 -8.88
CA PHE A 101 4.86 1.47 -7.87
C PHE A 101 4.27 1.95 -6.53
N GLY A 102 2.94 1.85 -6.38
CA GLY A 102 2.21 2.33 -5.23
C GLY A 102 1.58 3.70 -5.47
N ALA A 103 1.36 4.43 -4.39
CA ALA A 103 0.87 5.79 -4.41
C ALA A 103 1.64 6.63 -3.40
N VAL A 104 1.65 7.94 -3.59
CA VAL A 104 2.34 8.87 -2.69
C VAL A 104 1.49 10.08 -2.39
N ILE A 105 1.49 10.52 -1.14
CA ILE A 105 1.03 11.85 -0.76
C ILE A 105 2.18 12.85 -0.71
N ARG A 106 1.88 14.10 -1.07
CA ARG A 106 2.80 15.22 -0.90
C ARG A 106 2.44 16.00 0.36
N MET A 107 3.30 15.95 1.37
CA MET A 107 3.22 16.84 2.53
C MET A 107 3.59 18.27 2.11
N ARG A 108 2.71 19.23 2.37
CA ARG A 108 2.86 20.66 2.02
C ARG A 108 3.21 21.52 3.23
N SER A 109 2.88 21.07 4.42
CA SER A 109 3.35 21.66 5.67
C SER A 109 4.10 20.63 6.52
N ARG A 110 4.96 21.12 7.42
CA ARG A 110 5.78 20.26 8.28
C ARG A 110 4.98 19.79 9.51
N PRO A 111 5.23 18.57 10.01
CA PRO A 111 4.73 18.14 11.31
C PRO A 111 5.23 19.07 12.41
N GLN A 112 4.32 19.50 13.29
CA GLN A 112 4.62 20.51 14.32
C GLN A 112 5.36 19.91 15.52
N ASN A 113 5.23 18.61 15.76
CA ASN A 113 5.84 17.93 16.89
C ASN A 113 6.07 16.44 16.59
N ARG A 114 6.81 15.78 17.48
CA ARG A 114 7.15 14.35 17.40
C ARG A 114 5.91 13.46 17.32
N ASN A 115 4.89 13.77 18.11
CA ASN A 115 3.64 13.00 18.13
C ASN A 115 2.96 13.05 16.75
N SER A 116 2.82 14.24 16.17
CA SER A 116 2.23 14.39 14.83
C SER A 116 3.02 13.64 13.76
N LEU A 117 4.36 13.64 13.86
CA LEU A 117 5.20 12.85 12.95
C LEU A 117 4.97 11.34 13.12
N PHE A 118 4.91 10.86 14.37
CA PHE A 118 4.67 9.47 14.70
C PHE A 118 3.30 9.02 14.20
N ASP A 119 2.24 9.77 14.52
CA ASP A 119 0.87 9.37 14.18
C ASP A 119 0.67 9.32 12.68
N VAL A 120 1.16 10.32 11.95
CA VAL A 120 1.07 10.31 10.48
C VAL A 120 1.87 9.14 9.92
N GLY A 121 3.11 8.91 10.40
CA GLY A 121 3.92 7.78 9.95
C GLY A 121 3.28 6.42 10.23
N ALA A 122 2.61 6.24 11.36
CA ALA A 122 1.96 4.98 11.72
C ALA A 122 0.61 4.76 11.01
N ALA A 123 -0.13 5.83 10.72
CA ALA A 123 -1.51 5.74 10.22
C ALA A 123 -1.62 5.02 8.87
N GLY A 124 -0.67 5.23 7.95
CA GLY A 124 -0.69 4.58 6.64
C GLY A 124 -0.50 3.06 6.74
N PRO A 125 0.61 2.56 7.32
CA PRO A 125 0.83 1.13 7.54
C PRO A 125 -0.33 0.42 8.25
N ILE A 126 -0.91 1.05 9.27
CA ILE A 126 -2.07 0.49 9.99
C ILE A 126 -3.27 0.36 9.04
N ALA A 127 -3.61 1.41 8.29
CA ALA A 127 -4.74 1.37 7.35
C ALA A 127 -4.51 0.38 6.19
N GLY A 128 -3.27 0.26 5.70
CA GLY A 128 -2.87 -0.73 4.71
C GLY A 128 -3.10 -2.16 5.20
N ILE A 129 -2.57 -2.50 6.38
CA ILE A 129 -2.72 -3.84 6.99
C ILE A 129 -4.18 -4.19 7.26
N LEU A 130 -4.97 -3.24 7.78
CA LEU A 130 -6.39 -3.47 8.06
C LEU A 130 -7.19 -3.88 6.81
N VAL A 131 -6.79 -3.40 5.63
CA VAL A 131 -7.38 -3.82 4.34
C VAL A 131 -6.71 -5.06 3.78
N ALA A 132 -5.39 -5.21 3.96
CA ALA A 132 -4.65 -6.36 3.47
C ALA A 132 -5.09 -7.68 4.12
N ILE A 133 -5.48 -7.67 5.40
CA ILE A 133 -5.97 -8.86 6.12
C ILE A 133 -7.20 -9.48 5.43
N PRO A 134 -8.34 -8.79 5.29
CA PRO A 134 -9.52 -9.38 4.64
C PRO A 134 -9.28 -9.72 3.17
N VAL A 135 -8.50 -8.90 2.44
CA VAL A 135 -8.10 -9.21 1.05
C VAL A 135 -7.33 -10.53 0.98
N THR A 136 -6.39 -10.73 1.89
CA THR A 136 -5.57 -11.95 1.96
C THR A 136 -6.43 -13.15 2.36
N ILE A 137 -7.29 -13.02 3.35
CA ILE A 137 -8.21 -14.10 3.78
C ILE A 137 -9.08 -14.56 2.61
N LEU A 138 -9.73 -13.62 1.90
CA LEU A 138 -10.56 -13.94 0.74
C LEU A 138 -9.74 -14.56 -0.40
N GLY A 139 -8.55 -14.00 -0.66
CA GLY A 139 -7.66 -14.53 -1.68
C GLY A 139 -7.19 -15.95 -1.39
N LEU A 140 -6.77 -16.22 -0.15
CA LEU A 140 -6.34 -17.55 0.29
C LEU A 140 -7.50 -18.56 0.22
N ALA A 141 -8.71 -18.15 0.61
CA ALA A 141 -9.90 -18.99 0.51
C ALA A 141 -10.29 -19.34 -0.94
N TRP A 142 -9.93 -18.49 -1.91
CA TRP A 142 -10.14 -18.73 -3.34
C TRP A 142 -8.92 -19.32 -4.07
N SER A 143 -7.85 -19.62 -3.34
CA SER A 143 -6.64 -20.21 -3.91
C SER A 143 -6.81 -21.72 -4.12
N PHE A 144 -5.98 -22.29 -4.99
CA PHE A 144 -6.20 -23.63 -5.53
C PHE A 144 -5.15 -24.62 -5.00
N PRO A 145 -5.53 -25.70 -4.30
CA PRO A 145 -4.59 -26.76 -3.96
C PRO A 145 -4.20 -27.52 -5.24
N MET A 146 -2.90 -27.77 -5.42
CA MET A 146 -2.38 -28.54 -6.54
C MET A 146 -1.27 -29.50 -6.08
N PRO A 147 -1.03 -30.63 -6.77
CA PRO A 147 0.11 -31.49 -6.47
C PRO A 147 1.43 -30.72 -6.56
N ILE A 148 2.35 -30.97 -5.63
CA ILE A 148 3.63 -30.24 -5.56
C ILE A 148 4.49 -30.44 -6.81
N GLU A 149 4.37 -31.59 -7.47
CA GLU A 149 5.05 -31.89 -8.74
C GLU A 149 4.57 -31.02 -9.91
N SER A 150 3.31 -30.56 -9.83
CA SER A 150 2.72 -29.65 -10.81
C SER A 150 2.94 -28.17 -10.46
N ALA A 151 3.53 -27.88 -9.30
CA ALA A 151 3.71 -26.52 -8.82
C ALA A 151 4.86 -25.83 -9.56
N GLU A 152 4.54 -25.23 -10.70
CA GLU A 152 5.44 -24.32 -11.40
C GLU A 152 5.27 -22.90 -10.86
N GLY A 153 6.34 -22.31 -10.32
CA GLY A 153 6.30 -20.95 -9.80
C GLY A 153 7.58 -20.54 -9.08
N ILE A 154 7.65 -19.25 -8.75
CA ILE A 154 8.72 -18.72 -7.91
C ILE A 154 8.28 -18.86 -6.46
N ALA A 155 9.04 -19.60 -5.66
CA ALA A 155 8.89 -19.60 -4.21
C ALA A 155 9.30 -18.22 -3.67
N LEU A 156 8.31 -17.37 -3.40
CA LEU A 156 8.52 -16.05 -2.83
C LEU A 156 8.57 -16.17 -1.30
N SER A 157 9.50 -15.45 -0.68
CA SER A 157 9.50 -15.33 0.78
C SER A 157 8.20 -14.66 1.24
N GLU A 158 7.53 -15.27 2.22
CA GLU A 158 6.24 -14.79 2.70
C GLU A 158 6.40 -13.80 3.85
N PRO A 159 5.72 -12.64 3.81
CA PRO A 159 5.55 -11.81 5.00
C PRO A 159 4.95 -12.64 6.15
N LEU A 160 5.44 -12.44 7.37
CA LEU A 160 5.03 -13.23 8.54
C LEU A 160 3.50 -13.25 8.74
N LEU A 161 2.82 -12.12 8.49
CA LEU A 161 1.37 -12.04 8.60
C LEU A 161 0.67 -12.89 7.51
N PHE A 162 1.20 -12.91 6.29
CA PHE A 162 0.68 -13.74 5.22
C PHE A 162 0.83 -15.22 5.56
N GLN A 163 2.03 -15.61 5.99
CA GLN A 163 2.33 -16.98 6.42
C GLN A 163 1.42 -17.42 7.58
N TRP A 164 1.23 -16.55 8.58
CA TRP A 164 0.35 -16.82 9.71
C TRP A 164 -1.11 -17.02 9.27
N LEU A 165 -1.63 -16.15 8.40
CA LEU A 165 -2.98 -16.29 7.85
C LEU A 165 -3.11 -17.57 7.01
N GLY A 166 -2.11 -17.88 6.19
CA GLY A 166 -2.05 -19.10 5.39
C GLY A 166 -2.14 -20.36 6.25
N ASN A 167 -1.26 -20.48 7.24
CA ASN A 167 -1.24 -21.63 8.16
C ASN A 167 -2.52 -21.74 9.02
N TRP A 168 -3.15 -20.61 9.33
CA TRP A 168 -4.38 -20.59 10.11
C TRP A 168 -5.60 -21.02 9.29
N LEU A 169 -5.69 -20.54 8.04
CA LEU A 169 -6.87 -20.69 7.20
C LEU A 169 -6.82 -21.92 6.29
N VAL A 170 -5.65 -22.22 5.71
CA VAL A 170 -5.49 -23.23 4.67
C VAL A 170 -4.89 -24.50 5.27
N ARG A 171 -5.57 -25.62 5.06
CA ARG A 171 -5.05 -26.95 5.38
C ARG A 171 -4.84 -27.72 4.08
N LEU A 172 -3.60 -27.89 3.71
CA LEU A 172 -3.20 -28.62 2.50
C LEU A 172 -3.03 -30.12 2.81
N PRO A 173 -3.52 -31.02 1.94
CA PRO A 173 -3.13 -32.42 1.94
C PRO A 173 -1.61 -32.59 1.82
N SER A 174 -1.09 -33.75 2.25
CA SER A 174 0.31 -34.12 2.03
C SER A 174 0.68 -34.00 0.55
N GLU A 175 1.88 -33.49 0.26
CA GLU A 175 2.43 -33.36 -1.10
C GLU A 175 1.64 -32.40 -2.02
N SER A 176 0.91 -31.45 -1.44
CA SER A 176 0.26 -30.38 -2.19
C SER A 176 0.87 -29.00 -1.91
N ALA A 177 0.87 -28.16 -2.94
CA ALA A 177 1.20 -26.75 -2.87
C ALA A 177 -0.07 -25.91 -3.09
N LEU A 178 -0.08 -24.68 -2.59
CA LEU A 178 -1.17 -23.75 -2.84
C LEU A 178 -0.81 -22.81 -3.99
N LEU A 179 -1.57 -22.90 -5.08
CA LEU A 179 -1.51 -21.95 -6.17
C LEU A 179 -2.36 -20.73 -5.83
N LEU A 180 -1.72 -19.58 -5.65
CA LEU A 180 -2.39 -18.38 -5.16
C LEU A 180 -3.38 -17.80 -6.17
N HIS A 181 -4.58 -17.51 -5.69
CA HIS A 181 -5.50 -16.64 -6.41
C HIS A 181 -4.87 -15.23 -6.56
N PRO A 182 -5.09 -14.49 -7.66
CA PRO A 182 -4.49 -13.16 -7.84
C PRO A 182 -4.84 -12.19 -6.71
N LEU A 183 -6.00 -12.34 -6.08
CA LEU A 183 -6.37 -11.58 -4.87
C LEU A 183 -5.44 -11.87 -3.68
N ALA A 184 -5.04 -13.13 -3.46
CA ALA A 184 -4.09 -13.51 -2.41
C ALA A 184 -2.73 -12.88 -2.69
N PHE A 185 -2.29 -12.92 -3.95
CA PHE A 185 -1.06 -12.28 -4.37
C PHE A 185 -1.07 -10.77 -4.14
N ALA A 186 -2.20 -10.08 -4.40
CA ALA A 186 -2.36 -8.67 -4.04
C ALA A 186 -2.19 -8.42 -2.53
N GLY A 187 -2.73 -9.31 -1.69
CA GLY A 187 -2.54 -9.30 -0.24
C GLY A 187 -1.06 -9.46 0.17
N TRP A 188 -0.37 -10.43 -0.43
CA TRP A 188 1.07 -10.65 -0.24
C TRP A 188 1.89 -9.42 -0.61
N VAL A 189 1.65 -8.84 -1.80
CA VAL A 189 2.34 -7.62 -2.27
C VAL A 189 2.06 -6.45 -1.33
N GLY A 190 0.81 -6.27 -0.91
CA GLY A 190 0.42 -5.19 0.00
C GLY A 190 1.12 -5.27 1.37
N MET A 191 1.24 -6.46 1.93
CA MET A 191 2.00 -6.70 3.16
C MET A 191 3.50 -6.47 2.97
N LEU A 192 4.06 -6.88 1.82
CA LEU A 192 5.46 -6.62 1.48
C LEU A 192 5.74 -5.10 1.41
N ILE A 193 4.91 -4.34 0.68
CA ILE A 193 5.03 -2.88 0.58
C ILE A 193 4.95 -2.24 1.96
N THR A 194 4.00 -2.68 2.79
CA THR A 194 3.87 -2.15 4.15
C THR A 194 5.09 -2.45 5.01
N MET A 195 5.62 -3.68 4.94
CA MET A 195 6.83 -4.08 5.64
C MET A 195 8.03 -3.22 5.22
N LEU A 196 8.20 -3.00 3.91
CA LEU A 196 9.25 -2.14 3.39
C LEU A 196 9.07 -0.70 3.88
N ASN A 197 7.85 -0.16 3.86
CA ASN A 197 7.54 1.16 4.38
C ASN A 197 7.81 1.29 5.89
N LEU A 198 7.71 0.22 6.66
CA LEU A 198 8.02 0.21 8.09
C LEU A 198 9.53 0.09 8.41
N MET A 199 10.40 -0.09 7.42
CA MET A 199 11.84 -0.07 7.66
C MET A 199 12.29 1.31 8.19
N PRO A 200 13.21 1.36 9.18
CA PRO A 200 13.64 2.59 9.85
C PRO A 200 14.63 3.40 8.99
N VAL A 201 14.29 3.67 7.73
CA VAL A 201 15.21 4.22 6.73
C VAL A 201 14.59 5.41 5.99
N GLY A 202 15.36 6.50 5.88
CA GLY A 202 15.08 7.59 4.93
C GLY A 202 13.67 8.19 5.04
N MET A 203 12.99 8.29 3.91
CA MET A 203 11.65 8.87 3.77
C MET A 203 10.52 7.86 3.98
N LEU A 204 10.83 6.61 4.34
CA LEU A 204 9.82 5.60 4.62
C LEU A 204 9.10 5.92 5.94
N ASP A 205 7.92 5.34 6.10
CA ASP A 205 7.06 5.52 7.28
C ASP A 205 7.79 5.13 8.57
N GLY A 206 8.50 4.00 8.55
CA GLY A 206 9.37 3.55 9.63
C GLY A 206 10.46 4.57 9.95
N GLY A 207 11.03 5.23 8.95
CA GLY A 207 11.97 6.34 9.16
C GLY A 207 11.33 7.53 9.88
N HIS A 208 10.09 7.89 9.55
CA HIS A 208 9.34 8.93 10.27
C HIS A 208 9.04 8.52 11.72
N ILE A 209 8.61 7.28 11.93
CA ILE A 209 8.34 6.70 13.26
C ILE A 209 9.64 6.68 14.10
N SER A 210 10.74 6.17 13.56
CA SER A 210 12.03 6.12 14.26
C SER A 210 12.56 7.51 14.59
N ARG A 211 12.47 8.49 13.67
CA ARG A 211 12.82 9.89 13.99
C ARG A 211 11.93 10.47 15.06
N ALA A 212 10.64 10.13 15.07
CA ALA A 212 9.74 10.58 16.11
C ALA A 212 10.10 9.97 17.48
N LEU A 213 10.52 8.72 17.55
CA LEU A 213 10.85 8.01 18.80
C LEU A 213 12.27 8.31 19.32
N PHE A 214 13.26 8.41 18.43
CA PHE A 214 14.68 8.53 18.79
C PHE A 214 15.29 9.89 18.44
N GLY A 215 14.60 10.73 17.66
CA GLY A 215 15.09 12.06 17.30
C GLY A 215 15.20 12.99 18.51
N GLY A 216 16.35 13.66 18.65
CA GLY A 216 16.59 14.62 19.73
C GLY A 216 15.66 15.83 19.67
N ARG A 217 15.44 16.49 20.82
CA ARG A 217 14.54 17.66 20.96
C ARG A 217 14.87 18.84 20.00
N ARG A 218 16.07 18.88 19.43
CA ARG A 218 16.50 19.90 18.45
C ARG A 218 15.87 19.74 17.07
N LEU A 219 15.38 18.56 16.69
CA LEU A 219 14.74 18.32 15.37
C LEU A 219 13.39 19.04 15.20
N PHE A 220 12.74 19.44 16.29
CA PHE A 220 11.40 20.05 16.29
C PHE A 220 11.36 21.43 16.99
N ARG A 221 12.51 22.00 17.33
CA ARG A 221 12.61 23.40 17.77
C ARG A 221 12.97 24.25 16.56
N LEU A 222 12.03 25.07 16.10
CA LEU A 222 12.28 26.27 15.31
C LEU A 222 12.08 27.47 16.24
#